data_AF-A0A162JT23-F1
#
_entry.id   AF-A0A162JT23-F1
#
_cell.length_a   1.000
_cell.length_b   1.000
_cell.length_c   1.000
_cell.angle_alpha   90.00
_cell.angle_beta   90.00
_cell.angle_gamma   90.00
#
_symmetry.space_group_name_H-M   'P 1'
#
loop_
_entity.id
_entity.type
_entity.pdbx_description
1 polymer ?
#
loop_
_entity_poly.entity_id
_entity_poly.type
_entity_poly.pdbx_seq_one_letter_code
_entity_poly.pdbx_strand_id
1 'polypeptide(L)' 'MFGVILFAGGPRRARRIVLAFDSASDADAFAVENHYVDYLVAPLSFLAPTGVRRIR' A
#
# COMPACT_ATOMS: atom_id res chain seq x y z
N MET A 1 -2.55 -11.59 2.04
CA MET A 1 -2.08 -10.83 0.88
C MET A 1 -1.86 -9.37 1.26
N PHE A 2 -0.64 -8.90 1.12
CA PHE A 2 -0.17 -7.56 1.48
C PHE A 2 0.27 -6.78 0.23
N GLY A 3 0.34 -5.46 0.35
CA GLY A 3 0.87 -4.58 -0.70
C GLY A 3 1.72 -3.46 -0.12
N VAL A 4 2.52 -2.87 -0.99
CA VAL A 4 3.34 -1.68 -0.70
C VAL A 4 2.66 -0.46 -1.32
N ILE A 5 2.35 0.53 -0.50
CA ILE A 5 1.78 1.81 -0.90
C ILE A 5 2.92 2.83 -0.95
N LEU A 6 3.19 3.40 -2.12
CA LEU A 6 4.23 4.41 -2.30
C LEU A 6 3.64 5.81 -2.23
N PHE A 7 4.22 6.66 -1.39
CA PHE A 7 3.86 8.08 -1.29
C PHE A 7 4.82 8.93 -2.12
N ALA A 8 4.34 10.07 -2.62
CA ALA A 8 5.19 11.04 -3.29
C ALA A 8 4.78 12.47 -2.94
N GLY A 9 5.76 13.24 -2.47
CA GLY A 9 5.60 14.69 -2.26
C GLY A 9 4.83 15.05 -0.97
N GLY A 10 4.94 14.24 0.08
CA GLY A 10 4.40 14.54 1.40
C GLY A 10 3.31 13.56 1.88
N PRO A 11 2.82 13.73 3.12
CA PRO A 11 2.18 12.69 3.92
C PRO A 11 0.81 12.16 3.42
N ARG A 12 0.32 12.57 2.23
CA ARG A 12 -1.04 12.26 1.77
C ARG A 12 -1.21 12.02 0.27
N ARG A 13 -0.15 11.89 -0.53
CA ARG A 13 -0.27 11.59 -1.97
C ARG A 13 0.30 10.20 -2.27
N ALA A 14 -0.53 9.18 -2.06
CA ALA A 14 -0.24 7.84 -2.58
C ALA A 14 -0.18 7.91 -4.12
N ARG A 15 0.97 7.63 -4.70
CA ARG A 15 1.23 7.79 -6.14
C ARG A 15 1.17 6.46 -6.89
N ARG A 16 1.40 5.34 -6.20
CA ARG A 16 1.39 3.98 -6.80
C ARG A 16 1.17 2.90 -5.73
N ILE A 17 0.42 1.87 -6.09
CA ILE A 17 0.24 0.65 -5.29
C ILE A 17 0.97 -0.48 -6.02
N VAL A 18 1.86 -1.21 -5.34
CA VAL A 18 2.48 -2.43 -5.85
C VAL A 18 1.82 -3.63 -5.15
N LEU A 19 1.25 -4.54 -5.95
CA LEU A 19 0.50 -5.73 -5.53
C LEU A 19 1.33 -6.96 -5.96
N ALA A 20 1.48 -8.07 -5.23
CA ALA A 20 0.83 -8.57 -4.02
C ALA A 20 1.77 -9.62 -3.37
N PHE A 21 1.89 -9.61 -2.05
CA PHE A 21 2.79 -10.49 -1.30
C PHE A 21 2.01 -11.39 -0.34
N ASP A 22 2.52 -12.60 -0.09
CA ASP A 22 1.89 -13.54 0.83
C ASP A 22 2.01 -13.09 2.29
N SER A 23 3.11 -12.41 2.64
CA SER A 23 3.35 -11.85 3.97
C SER A 23 3.70 -10.35 3.96
N ALA A 24 3.57 -9.70 5.13
CA ALA A 24 4.01 -8.32 5.32
C ALA A 24 5.54 -8.20 5.24
N SER A 25 6.27 -9.21 5.71
CA SER A 25 7.73 -9.24 5.68
C SER A 25 8.27 -9.26 4.26
N ASP A 26 7.66 -10.03 3.35
CA ASP A 26 8.07 -10.07 1.94
C ASP A 26 7.81 -8.72 1.25
N ALA A 27 6.69 -8.06 1.59
CA ALA A 27 6.36 -6.74 1.07
C ALA A 27 7.37 -5.68 1.55
N ASP A 28 7.80 -5.76 2.82
CA ASP A 28 8.81 -4.86 3.39
C ASP A 28 10.19 -5.09 2.77
N ALA A 29 10.61 -6.36 2.66
CA ALA A 29 11.88 -6.72 2.01
C ALA A 29 11.95 -6.19 0.58
N PHE A 30 10.88 -6.36 -0.20
CA PHE A 30 10.78 -5.79 -1.54
C PHE A 30 10.94 -4.27 -1.55
N ALA A 31 10.32 -3.56 -0.61
CA ALA A 31 10.40 -2.10 -0.54
C ALA A 31 11.82 -1.61 -0.20
N VAL A 32 12.50 -2.31 0.71
CA VAL A 32 13.89 -2.05 1.08
C VAL A 32 14.84 -2.31 -0.10
N GLU A 33 14.71 -3.45 -0.78
CA GLU A 33 15.52 -3.81 -1.96
C GLU A 33 15.38 -2.80 -3.11
N ASN A 34 14.20 -2.19 -3.24
CA ASN A 34 13.93 -1.19 -4.28
C ASN A 34 14.25 0.25 -3.83
N HIS A 35 14.84 0.43 -2.64
CA HIS A 35 15.22 1.73 -2.08
C HIS A 35 14.05 2.72 -1.98
N TYR A 36 12.85 2.23 -1.68
CA TYR A 36 11.71 3.13 -1.45
C TYR A 36 11.87 3.83 -0.10
N VAL A 37 11.75 5.16 -0.11
CA VAL A 37 12.01 6.00 1.07
C VAL A 37 10.73 6.34 1.83
N ASP A 38 9.60 6.38 1.14
CA ASP A 38 8.30 6.77 1.71
C ASP A 38 7.23 5.77 1.27
N TYR A 39 7.09 4.69 2.05
CA TYR A 39 6.18 3.60 1.78
C TYR A 39 5.44 3.11 3.03
N LEU A 40 4.29 2.48 2.81
CA LEU A 40 3.50 1.79 3.83
C LEU A 40 3.21 0.36 3.37
N VAL A 41 3.48 -0.62 4.23
CA VAL A 41 3.01 -2.00 4.05
C VAL A 41 1.63 -2.12 4.69
N ALA A 42 0.65 -2.58 3.92
CA ALA A 42 -0.73 -2.73 4.39
C ALA A 42 -1.39 -4.00 3.85
N PRO A 43 -2.33 -4.60 4.61
CA PRO A 43 -3.16 -5.68 4.10
C PRO A 43 -4.07 -5.15 2.97
N LEU A 44 -4.22 -5.93 1.90
CA LEU A 44 -5.01 -5.51 0.73
C LEU A 44 -6.51 -5.41 1.01
N SER A 45 -6.99 -5.99 2.12
CA SER A 45 -8.35 -5.78 2.60
C SER A 45 -8.65 -4.31 2.91
N PHE A 46 -7.63 -3.49 3.19
CA PHE A 46 -7.77 -2.05 3.39
C PHE A 46 -8.04 -1.28 2.08
N LEU A 47 -7.65 -1.85 0.93
CA LEU A 47 -7.88 -1.28 -0.40
C LEU A 47 -9.20 -1.77 -1.04
N ALA A 48 -9.88 -2.74 -0.42
CA ALA A 48 -11.24 -3.05 -0.81
C ALA A 48 -12.03 -1.74 -0.71
N PRO A 49 -12.76 -1.32 -1.76
CA PRO A 49 -13.66 -0.19 -1.63
C PRO A 49 -14.67 -0.61 -0.57
N THR A 50 -14.51 -0.14 0.67
CA THR A 50 -15.61 -0.12 1.62
C THR A 50 -16.71 0.61 0.88
N GLY A 51 -17.73 -0.14 0.45
CA GLY A 51 -18.70 0.30 -0.53
C GLY A 51 -19.09 1.73 -0.22
N VAL A 52 -18.94 2.61 -1.21
CA VAL A 52 -19.40 3.99 -1.13
C VAL A 52 -20.80 3.94 -0.56
N ARG A 53 -20.93 4.21 0.74
CA ARG A 53 -22.22 4.29 1.41
C ARG A 53 -22.81 5.55 0.80
N ARG A 54 -23.60 5.39 -0.27
CA ARG A 54 -24.50 6.43 -0.73
C ARG A 54 -25.42 6.70 0.45
N ILE A 55 -25.09 7.74 1.19
CA ILE A 55 -26.00 8.38 2.11
C ILE A 55 -27.06 8.96 1.18
N ARG A 56 -28.22 8.30 1.15
CA ARG A 56 -29.41 8.78 0.45
C ARG A 56 -30.23 9.60 1.43
#